data_AF-A0A2E8A811-F1
#
_entry.id   AF-A0A2E8A811-F1
#
_cell.length_a   1.000
_cell.length_b   1.000
_cell.length_c   1.000
_cell.angle_alpha   90.00
_cell.angle_beta   90.00
_cell.angle_gamma   90.00
#
_symmetry.space_group_name_H-M   'P 1'
#
loop_
_entity.id
_entity.type
_entity.pdbx_description
1 polymer ?
#
loop_
_entity_poly.entity_id
_entity_poly.type
_entity_poly.pdbx_seq_one_letter_code
_entity_poly.pdbx_strand_id
1 'polypeptide(L)'
;MKDLLNELEIIVASEMHHKTDLEYYEFLKENEHLAAKLLNEVNYPQLIAKNNSVINSRAGRSNYKRGTSGDFSQDIQNDTRPGDIDLVNADIKNFLFQFSVPGDGWPNSKPRYQVDIKFDKDGRPSLAALDVKVKCNCPFFIYNGPEYQAKSDNYLLGNPGGTATPPDIRDPNRVYYVCKHIAAVFDLIRARFRFPASYFKV
;
A
#
# COMPACT_ATOMS: atom_id res chain seq x y z
N MET A 1 -18.69 9.69 -24.65
CA MET A 1 -17.78 8.91 -23.79
C MET A 1 -18.29 8.78 -22.35
N LYS A 2 -18.86 9.84 -21.76
CA LYS A 2 -19.61 9.76 -20.49
C LYS A 2 -20.91 8.94 -20.62
N ASP A 3 -21.57 8.98 -21.78
CA ASP A 3 -22.83 8.26 -21.99
C ASP A 3 -22.65 6.73 -22.08
N LEU A 4 -21.52 6.27 -22.63
CA LEU A 4 -21.17 4.84 -22.70
C LEU A 4 -20.83 4.24 -21.33
N LEU A 5 -20.38 5.06 -20.38
CA LEU A 5 -20.08 4.60 -19.01
C LEU A 5 -21.36 4.39 -18.20
N ASN A 6 -22.36 5.26 -18.38
CA ASN A 6 -23.67 5.10 -17.75
C ASN A 6 -24.42 3.87 -18.29
N GLU A 7 -24.36 3.59 -19.59
CA GLU A 7 -25.00 2.41 -20.17
C GLU A 7 -24.35 1.11 -19.67
N LEU A 8 -23.02 1.08 -19.49
CA LEU A 8 -22.30 -0.06 -18.92
C LEU A 8 -22.64 -0.29 -17.43
N GLU A 9 -22.73 0.77 -16.63
CA GLU A 9 -23.14 0.65 -15.21
C GLU A 9 -24.57 0.13 -15.07
N ILE A 10 -25.49 0.55 -15.95
CA ILE A 10 -26.89 0.09 -15.95
C ILE A 10 -26.99 -1.38 -16.37
N ILE A 11 -26.26 -1.81 -17.41
CA ILE A 11 -26.26 -3.21 -17.87
C ILE A 11 -25.70 -4.13 -16.78
N VAL A 12 -24.56 -3.76 -16.20
CA VAL A 12 -23.91 -4.52 -15.13
C VAL A 12 -24.80 -4.59 -13.89
N ALA A 13 -25.39 -3.47 -13.44
CA ALA A 13 -26.30 -3.48 -12.30
C ALA A 13 -27.58 -4.30 -12.55
N SER A 14 -28.11 -4.30 -13.79
CA SER A 14 -29.33 -5.04 -14.14
C SER A 14 -29.12 -6.56 -14.23
N GLU A 15 -27.95 -7.01 -14.68
CA GLU A 15 -27.62 -8.44 -14.76
C GLU A 15 -27.10 -9.02 -13.42
N MET A 16 -26.68 -8.17 -12.49
CA MET A 16 -26.08 -8.56 -11.22
C MET A 16 -27.08 -8.79 -10.08
N HIS A 17 -28.33 -8.35 -10.19
CA HIS A 17 -29.32 -8.46 -9.11
C HIS A 17 -29.78 -9.90 -8.79
N HIS A 18 -29.35 -10.91 -9.57
CA HIS A 18 -29.81 -12.29 -9.45
C HIS A 18 -28.72 -13.37 -9.47
N LYS A 19 -27.43 -13.01 -9.49
CA LYS A 19 -26.34 -13.99 -9.62
C LYS A 19 -25.75 -14.39 -8.27
N THR A 20 -25.40 -15.67 -8.15
CA THR A 20 -24.69 -16.24 -7.00
C THR A 20 -23.19 -15.88 -7.03
N ASP A 21 -22.51 -15.99 -5.87
CA ASP A 21 -21.07 -15.68 -5.73
C ASP A 21 -20.19 -16.40 -6.77
N LEU A 22 -20.58 -17.60 -7.23
CA LEU A 22 -19.84 -18.37 -8.23
C LEU A 22 -19.96 -17.79 -9.65
N GLU A 23 -21.16 -17.34 -10.01
CA GLU A 23 -21.48 -16.77 -11.32
C GLU A 23 -20.84 -15.38 -11.51
N TYR A 24 -20.61 -14.65 -10.40
CA TYR A 24 -19.83 -13.42 -10.41
C TYR A 24 -18.37 -13.65 -10.81
N TYR A 25 -17.75 -14.70 -10.27
CA TYR A 25 -16.37 -15.04 -10.60
C TYR A 25 -16.21 -15.50 -12.05
N GLU A 26 -17.15 -16.29 -12.56
CA GLU A 26 -17.12 -16.70 -13.97
C GLU A 26 -17.33 -15.50 -14.90
N PHE A 27 -18.26 -14.58 -14.56
CA PHE A 27 -18.47 -13.34 -15.31
C PHE A 27 -17.23 -12.44 -15.35
N LEU A 28 -16.54 -12.24 -14.22
CA LEU A 28 -15.29 -11.46 -14.19
C LEU A 28 -14.16 -12.13 -14.97
N LYS A 29 -14.12 -13.47 -14.99
CA LYS A 29 -13.14 -14.26 -15.73
C LYS A 29 -13.36 -14.19 -17.25
N GLU A 30 -14.61 -14.09 -17.68
CA GLU A 30 -15.00 -13.90 -19.09
C GLU A 30 -14.82 -12.44 -19.56
N ASN A 31 -14.81 -11.49 -18.63
CA ASN A 31 -14.73 -10.05 -18.90
C ASN A 31 -13.45 -9.42 -18.34
N GLU A 32 -12.30 -10.07 -18.55
CA GLU A 32 -10.99 -9.68 -18.02
C GLU A 32 -10.61 -8.21 -18.33
N HIS A 33 -11.05 -7.69 -19.48
CA HIS A 33 -10.83 -6.30 -19.92
C HIS A 33 -11.67 -5.26 -19.14
N LEU A 34 -12.84 -5.64 -18.61
CA LEU A 34 -13.66 -4.80 -17.73
C LEU A 34 -13.13 -4.84 -16.29
N ALA A 35 -12.69 -6.01 -15.82
CA ALA A 35 -11.99 -6.15 -14.55
C ALA A 35 -10.72 -5.29 -14.51
N ALA A 36 -9.91 -5.30 -15.58
CA ALA A 36 -8.73 -4.46 -15.71
C ALA A 36 -9.01 -2.95 -15.67
N LYS A 37 -10.23 -2.52 -16.03
CA LYS A 37 -10.63 -1.11 -16.05
C LYS A 37 -11.17 -0.62 -14.69
N LEU A 38 -11.79 -1.53 -13.92
CA LEU A 38 -12.18 -1.34 -12.51
C LEU A 38 -10.98 -1.44 -11.55
N LEU A 39 -9.94 -2.20 -11.92
CA LEU A 39 -8.67 -2.38 -11.18
C LEU A 39 -7.70 -1.18 -11.27
N ASN A 40 -8.17 0.02 -11.64
CA ASN A 40 -7.35 1.23 -11.69
C ASN A 40 -7.18 1.93 -10.32
N GLU A 41 -7.54 1.25 -9.24
CA GLU A 41 -7.11 1.63 -7.90
C GLU A 41 -5.82 0.87 -7.54
N VAL A 42 -4.89 1.59 -6.92
CA VAL A 42 -3.51 1.15 -6.73
C VAL A 42 -3.48 -0.07 -5.80
N ASN A 43 -3.47 -1.27 -6.39
CA ASN A 43 -3.49 -2.51 -5.63
C ASN A 43 -2.16 -2.73 -4.88
N TYR A 44 -2.26 -3.20 -3.64
CA TYR A 44 -1.17 -3.45 -2.70
C TYR A 44 0.06 -4.22 -3.29
N PRO A 45 -0.09 -5.32 -4.04
CA PRO A 45 1.05 -5.99 -4.70
C PRO A 45 1.76 -5.11 -5.73
N GLN A 46 1.05 -4.18 -6.39
CA GLN A 46 1.65 -3.26 -7.34
C GLN A 46 2.49 -2.19 -6.64
N LEU A 47 2.06 -1.69 -5.46
CA LEU A 47 2.86 -0.77 -4.63
C LEU A 47 4.18 -1.40 -4.22
N ILE A 48 4.14 -2.65 -3.75
CA ILE A 48 5.35 -3.42 -3.42
C ILE A 48 6.20 -3.64 -4.65
N ALA A 49 5.62 -4.12 -5.76
CA ALA A 49 6.37 -4.40 -6.98
C ALA A 49 7.04 -3.13 -7.55
N LYS A 50 6.36 -1.99 -7.48
CA LYS A 50 6.89 -0.69 -7.91
C LYS A 50 8.04 -0.23 -7.02
N ASN A 51 7.89 -0.32 -5.70
CA ASN A 51 9.01 -0.01 -4.79
C ASN A 51 10.19 -0.98 -4.98
N ASN A 52 9.93 -2.29 -5.06
CA ASN A 52 10.96 -3.33 -5.15
C ASN A 52 11.71 -3.31 -6.48
N SER A 53 11.02 -3.14 -7.61
CA SER A 53 11.67 -3.05 -8.93
C SER A 53 12.66 -1.88 -8.99
N VAL A 54 12.31 -0.74 -8.39
CA VAL A 54 13.19 0.43 -8.34
C VAL A 54 14.35 0.22 -7.38
N ILE A 55 14.11 -0.32 -6.17
CA ILE A 55 15.17 -0.65 -5.20
C ILE A 55 16.21 -1.58 -5.86
N ASN A 56 15.75 -2.66 -6.48
CA ASN A 56 16.63 -3.65 -7.12
C ASN A 56 17.37 -3.08 -8.33
N SER A 57 16.73 -2.20 -9.12
CA SER A 57 17.37 -1.53 -10.28
C SER A 57 18.51 -0.58 -9.87
N ARG A 58 18.47 -0.03 -8.65
CA ARG A 58 19.51 0.84 -8.11
C ARG A 58 20.61 0.05 -7.41
N ALA A 59 20.27 -1.05 -6.73
CA ALA A 59 21.26 -1.97 -6.13
C ALA A 59 22.20 -2.57 -7.19
N GLY A 60 21.70 -2.88 -8.38
CA GLY A 60 22.49 -3.43 -9.49
C GLY A 60 23.39 -2.44 -10.24
N ARG A 61 23.30 -1.12 -9.96
CA ARG A 61 24.12 -0.08 -10.62
C ARG A 61 25.24 0.49 -9.75
N SER A 62 25.34 0.06 -8.50
CA SER A 62 26.34 0.57 -7.56
C SER A 62 27.65 -0.22 -7.65
N ASN A 63 28.61 0.28 -8.43
CA ASN A 63 30.05 0.05 -8.21
C ASN A 63 30.61 1.05 -7.17
N TYR A 64 29.81 1.44 -6.18
CA TYR A 64 30.09 2.61 -5.34
C TYR A 64 30.96 2.25 -4.14
N LYS A 65 32.15 2.88 -4.08
CA LYS A 65 33.11 2.72 -2.98
C LYS A 65 32.50 3.25 -1.68
N ARG A 66 32.47 2.37 -0.68
CA ARG A 66 32.09 2.59 0.71
C ARG A 66 32.95 3.70 1.35
N GLY A 67 32.54 4.96 1.24
CA GLY A 67 33.19 6.05 1.99
C GLY A 67 33.08 7.43 1.36
N THR A 68 31.92 8.06 1.50
CA THR A 68 31.78 9.50 1.77
C THR A 68 30.33 9.74 2.16
N SER A 69 30.14 10.27 3.35
CA SER A 69 28.89 10.75 3.93
C SER A 69 28.16 11.69 2.96
N GLY A 70 27.08 11.23 2.34
CA GLY A 70 26.25 12.06 1.45
C GLY A 70 25.19 11.32 0.64
N ASP A 71 25.29 9.99 0.48
CA ASP A 71 24.42 9.27 -0.45
C ASP A 71 23.30 8.47 0.23
N PHE A 72 22.06 8.79 -0.13
CA PHE A 72 20.82 8.14 0.24
C PHE A 72 20.69 6.68 -0.28
N SER A 73 21.82 6.01 -0.54
CA SER A 73 21.92 4.58 -0.88
C SER A 73 22.33 3.72 0.31
N GLN A 74 22.19 4.21 1.54
CA GLN A 74 22.10 3.32 2.69
C GLN A 74 20.79 2.56 2.54
N ASP A 75 20.87 1.42 1.88
CA ASP A 75 20.32 0.18 2.39
C ASP A 75 19.09 0.42 3.26
N ILE A 76 17.91 0.20 2.68
CA ILE A 76 16.82 -0.42 3.44
C ILE A 76 17.33 -1.83 3.79
N GLN A 77 18.38 -1.91 4.60
CA GLN A 77 18.76 -3.09 5.34
C GLN A 77 17.55 -3.33 6.24
N ASN A 78 16.93 -4.45 5.93
CA ASN A 78 15.64 -4.93 6.40
C ASN A 78 15.75 -5.37 7.87
N ASP A 79 16.33 -4.53 8.73
CA ASP A 79 16.59 -4.87 10.13
C ASP A 79 15.32 -4.78 10.97
N THR A 80 14.22 -4.27 10.42
CA THR A 80 12.91 -4.48 11.00
C THR A 80 12.53 -5.96 10.83
N ARG A 81 13.07 -6.80 11.72
CA ARG A 81 12.72 -8.22 11.75
C ARG A 81 11.20 -8.30 11.97
N PRO A 82 10.48 -9.13 11.20
CA PRO A 82 9.03 -9.31 11.39
C PRO A 82 8.62 -9.73 12.81
N GLY A 83 9.56 -10.22 13.63
CA GLY A 83 9.34 -10.55 15.04
C GLY A 83 9.21 -9.35 15.98
N ASP A 84 9.61 -8.16 15.55
CA ASP A 84 9.66 -6.96 16.40
C ASP A 84 8.51 -5.96 16.10
N ILE A 85 7.59 -6.34 15.21
CA ILE A 85 6.40 -5.55 14.85
C ILE A 85 5.24 -5.96 15.75
N ASP A 86 4.69 -4.99 16.48
CA ASP A 86 3.55 -5.23 17.36
C ASP A 86 2.26 -4.75 16.70
N LEU A 87 1.22 -5.58 16.70
CA LEU A 87 -0.15 -5.13 16.43
C LEU A 87 -0.66 -4.42 17.70
N VAL A 88 -0.79 -3.10 17.63
CA VAL A 88 -1.21 -2.26 18.75
C VAL A 88 -2.73 -2.21 18.86
N ASN A 89 -3.41 -2.12 17.73
CA ASN A 89 -4.86 -2.05 17.67
C ASN A 89 -5.38 -2.68 16.37
N ALA A 90 -6.55 -3.31 16.45
CA ALA A 90 -7.26 -3.86 15.31
C ALA A 90 -8.75 -3.56 15.44
N ASP A 91 -9.21 -2.56 14.69
CA ASP A 91 -10.62 -2.28 14.50
C ASP A 91 -11.13 -3.10 13.32
N ILE A 92 -11.53 -4.33 13.63
CA ILE A 92 -12.07 -5.29 12.66
C ILE A 92 -13.37 -4.80 12.03
N LYS A 93 -14.12 -3.93 12.69
CA LYS A 93 -15.35 -3.37 12.10
C LYS A 93 -15.01 -2.42 10.96
N ASN A 94 -13.97 -1.61 11.12
CA ASN A 94 -13.53 -0.61 10.14
C ASN A 94 -12.33 -1.05 9.28
N PHE A 95 -11.87 -2.29 9.43
CA PHE A 95 -10.69 -2.86 8.74
C PHE A 95 -9.43 -2.00 8.91
N LEU A 96 -9.30 -1.39 10.08
CA LEU A 96 -8.17 -0.55 10.46
C LEU A 96 -7.26 -1.29 11.42
N PHE A 97 -5.99 -1.39 11.06
CA PHE A 97 -4.94 -2.05 11.82
C PHE A 97 -3.84 -1.04 12.11
N GLN A 98 -3.39 -0.99 13.36
CA GLN A 98 -2.35 -0.08 13.80
C GLN A 98 -1.20 -0.92 14.35
N PHE A 99 -0.01 -0.67 13.83
CA PHE A 99 1.20 -1.39 14.16
C PHE A 99 2.23 -0.45 14.77
N SER A 100 2.96 -0.96 15.75
CA SER A 100 4.19 -0.37 16.23
C SER A 100 5.35 -1.07 15.53
N VAL A 101 6.18 -0.32 14.85
CA VAL A 101 7.29 -0.83 14.05
C VAL A 101 8.59 -0.25 14.59
N PRO A 102 9.62 -1.06 14.85
CA PRO A 102 10.93 -0.56 15.28
C PRO A 102 11.47 0.49 14.32
N GLY A 103 12.07 1.53 14.90
CA GLY A 103 12.94 2.42 14.15
C GLY A 103 14.26 1.74 13.81
N ASP A 104 15.16 2.50 13.21
CA ASP A 104 16.42 2.02 12.65
C ASP A 104 17.65 2.38 13.48
N GLY A 105 17.45 2.89 14.70
CA GLY A 105 18.52 3.20 15.63
C GLY A 105 19.43 4.37 15.20
N TRP A 106 19.08 5.08 14.12
CA TRP A 106 19.83 6.25 13.67
C TRP A 106 19.77 7.37 14.72
N PRO A 107 20.80 8.23 14.80
CA PRO A 107 20.74 9.43 15.62
C PRO A 107 19.49 10.25 15.27
N ASN A 108 18.65 10.54 16.27
CA ASN A 108 17.36 11.22 16.15
C ASN A 108 16.20 10.40 15.55
N SER A 109 16.38 9.09 15.31
CA SER A 109 15.25 8.19 15.05
C SER A 109 14.46 7.94 16.33
N LYS A 110 13.14 7.76 16.21
CA LYS A 110 12.34 7.25 17.32
C LYS A 110 12.62 5.75 17.47
N PRO A 111 12.55 5.19 18.69
CA PRO A 111 12.71 3.75 18.90
C PRO A 111 11.62 2.96 18.16
N ARG A 112 10.43 3.54 18.00
CA ARG A 112 9.30 2.94 17.27
C ARG A 112 8.52 4.01 16.50
N TYR A 113 7.95 3.58 15.38
CA TYR A 113 7.05 4.33 14.53
C TYR A 113 5.69 3.65 14.49
N GLN A 114 4.65 4.45 14.30
CA GLN A 114 3.30 3.96 14.11
C GLN A 114 3.03 3.82 12.62
N VAL A 115 2.45 2.67 12.24
CA VAL A 115 1.95 2.39 10.90
C VAL A 115 0.48 2.04 11.01
N ASP A 116 -0.37 2.82 10.35
CA ASP A 116 -1.79 2.56 10.26
C ASP A 116 -2.11 2.07 8.84
N ILE A 117 -2.83 0.94 8.75
CA ILE A 117 -3.27 0.32 7.50
C ILE A 117 -4.79 0.16 7.58
N LYS A 118 -5.51 0.73 6.62
CA LYS A 118 -6.95 0.55 6.47
C LYS A 118 -7.25 -0.10 5.13
N PHE A 119 -7.99 -1.19 5.13
CA PHE A 119 -8.47 -1.80 3.91
C PHE A 119 -9.90 -1.34 3.60
N ASP A 120 -10.17 -1.06 2.33
CA ASP A 120 -11.51 -0.68 1.89
C ASP A 120 -12.38 -1.92 1.70
N LYS A 121 -13.55 -1.94 2.35
CA LYS A 121 -14.52 -3.05 2.26
C LYS A 121 -15.44 -2.82 1.08
N ASP A 122 -15.15 -3.49 -0.02
CA ASP A 122 -15.96 -3.38 -1.25
C ASP A 122 -16.45 -4.75 -1.77
N GLY A 123 -16.45 -5.77 -0.90
CA GLY A 123 -16.93 -7.11 -1.22
C GLY A 123 -15.90 -8.01 -1.90
N ARG A 124 -14.69 -7.52 -2.21
CA ARG A 124 -13.61 -8.38 -2.73
C ARG A 124 -13.23 -9.46 -1.70
N PRO A 125 -12.87 -10.67 -2.17
CA PRO A 125 -12.83 -11.92 -1.39
C PRO A 125 -11.65 -12.06 -0.42
N SER A 126 -10.63 -11.20 -0.55
CA SER A 126 -9.36 -11.36 0.15
C SER A 126 -8.64 -10.03 0.33
N LEU A 127 -7.83 -9.91 1.39
CA LEU A 127 -7.02 -8.71 1.65
C LEU A 127 -6.12 -8.31 0.48
N ALA A 128 -5.56 -9.29 -0.24
CA ALA A 128 -4.65 -9.02 -1.35
C ALA A 128 -5.36 -8.41 -2.57
N ALA A 129 -6.69 -8.50 -2.60
CA ALA A 129 -7.51 -7.89 -3.63
C ALA A 129 -8.02 -6.51 -3.21
N LEU A 130 -8.06 -6.18 -1.91
CA LEU A 130 -8.59 -4.90 -1.41
C LEU A 130 -7.63 -3.74 -1.66
N ASP A 131 -8.22 -2.58 -1.91
CA ASP A 131 -7.50 -1.31 -1.84
C ASP A 131 -7.19 -0.96 -0.41
N VAL A 132 -6.11 -0.20 -0.25
CA VAL A 132 -5.52 0.07 1.06
C VAL A 132 -5.15 1.53 1.19
N LYS A 133 -5.51 2.11 2.34
CA LYS A 133 -5.02 3.41 2.78
C LYS A 133 -4.00 3.23 3.88
N VAL A 134 -2.90 3.97 3.79
CA VAL A 134 -1.78 3.82 4.70
C VAL A 134 -1.37 5.16 5.31
N LYS A 135 -0.80 5.09 6.51
CA LYS A 135 -0.10 6.21 7.14
C LYS A 135 1.07 5.67 7.95
N CYS A 136 2.19 6.36 7.91
CA CYS A 136 3.30 6.11 8.81
C CYS A 136 3.83 7.42 9.37
N ASN A 137 4.11 7.48 10.68
CA ASN A 137 4.64 8.69 11.30
C ASN A 137 6.17 8.81 11.23
N CYS A 138 6.84 7.95 10.47
CA CYS A 138 8.30 8.03 10.29
C CYS A 138 8.69 9.21 9.40
N PRO A 139 9.83 9.89 9.67
CA PRO A 139 10.28 11.03 8.86
C PRO A 139 10.44 10.71 7.37
N PHE A 140 10.83 9.47 7.03
CA PHE A 140 10.97 9.07 5.63
C PHE A 140 9.62 9.14 4.89
N PHE A 141 8.56 8.60 5.48
CA PHE A 141 7.23 8.65 4.87
C PHE A 141 6.78 10.09 4.66
N ILE A 142 6.92 10.91 5.71
CA ILE A 142 6.43 12.29 5.74
C ILE A 142 7.19 13.19 4.75
N TYR A 143 8.52 13.06 4.66
CA TYR A 143 9.35 14.06 3.98
C TYR A 143 10.07 13.59 2.73
N ASN A 144 10.14 12.28 2.46
CA ASN A 144 10.93 11.74 1.35
C ASN A 144 10.07 11.24 0.17
N GLY A 145 8.83 11.70 0.06
CA GLY A 145 7.95 11.40 -1.09
C GLY A 145 6.75 10.50 -0.82
N PRO A 146 6.81 9.45 0.03
CA PRO A 146 5.68 8.55 0.21
C PRO A 146 4.37 9.23 0.64
N GLU A 147 4.41 10.20 1.55
CA GLU A 147 3.21 10.93 1.97
C GLU A 147 2.59 11.76 0.83
N TYR A 148 3.43 12.40 0.02
CA TYR A 148 2.99 13.12 -1.17
C TYR A 148 2.34 12.18 -2.19
N GLN A 149 2.95 11.02 -2.46
CA GLN A 149 2.39 10.02 -3.37
C GLN A 149 1.09 9.44 -2.83
N ALA A 150 1.05 9.11 -1.53
CA ALA A 150 -0.15 8.64 -0.86
C ALA A 150 -1.31 9.62 -1.00
N LYS A 151 -1.04 10.92 -0.83
CA LYS A 151 -2.06 11.94 -1.01
C LYS A 151 -2.49 12.07 -2.48
N SER A 152 -1.53 12.10 -3.39
CA SER A 152 -1.77 12.34 -4.83
C SER A 152 -2.55 11.19 -5.48
N ASP A 153 -2.23 9.96 -5.10
CA ASP A 153 -2.85 8.74 -5.63
C ASP A 153 -3.96 8.20 -4.70
N ASN A 154 -4.47 9.04 -3.78
CA ASN A 154 -5.63 8.75 -2.92
C ASN A 154 -5.54 7.52 -1.99
N TYR A 155 -4.32 7.10 -1.64
CA TYR A 155 -4.08 6.01 -0.68
C TYR A 155 -3.53 6.49 0.68
N LEU A 156 -3.57 7.80 0.95
CA LEU A 156 -3.25 8.35 2.26
C LEU A 156 -4.41 8.15 3.24
N LEU A 157 -4.11 7.55 4.39
CA LEU A 157 -5.08 7.42 5.47
C LEU A 157 -5.16 8.71 6.29
N GLY A 158 -6.28 9.43 6.14
CA GLY A 158 -6.55 10.67 6.88
C GLY A 158 -5.71 11.85 6.40
N ASN A 159 -5.48 12.82 7.29
CA ASN A 159 -4.69 14.02 6.95
C ASN A 159 -3.18 13.72 6.91
N PRO A 160 -2.41 14.43 6.05
CA PRO A 160 -0.96 14.43 6.08
C PRO A 160 -0.41 14.71 7.49
N GLY A 161 0.64 13.99 7.87
CA GLY A 161 1.46 14.31 9.04
C GLY A 161 2.41 15.46 8.78
N GLY A 162 2.85 15.65 7.52
CA GLY A 162 3.62 16.80 7.06
C GLY A 162 2.80 17.73 6.16
N THR A 163 3.47 18.36 5.21
CA THR A 163 2.82 19.24 4.24
C THR A 163 2.31 18.50 3.00
N ALA A 164 2.70 17.22 2.81
CA ALA A 164 2.50 16.46 1.58
C ALA A 164 2.80 17.31 0.33
N THR A 165 3.92 18.03 0.36
CA THR A 165 4.40 18.85 -0.77
C THR A 165 5.19 17.98 -1.75
N PRO A 166 5.25 18.37 -3.03
CA PRO A 166 6.07 17.66 -4.02
C PRO A 166 7.52 17.52 -3.53
N PRO A 167 8.08 16.30 -3.51
CA PRO A 167 9.38 16.02 -2.90
C PRO A 167 10.54 16.34 -3.87
N ASP A 168 10.57 17.55 -4.43
CA ASP A 168 11.46 17.90 -5.57
C ASP A 168 12.96 17.81 -5.26
N ILE A 169 13.34 17.82 -3.97
CA ILE A 169 14.74 17.69 -3.53
C ILE A 169 15.07 16.24 -3.15
N ARG A 170 14.22 15.59 -2.33
CA ARG A 170 14.53 14.29 -1.71
C ARG A 170 14.06 13.09 -2.53
N ASP A 171 13.03 13.28 -3.36
CA ASP A 171 12.54 12.31 -4.33
C ASP A 171 12.10 13.02 -5.63
N PRO A 172 13.04 13.65 -6.35
CA PRO A 172 12.74 14.41 -7.57
C PRO A 172 12.05 13.56 -8.64
N ASN A 173 12.31 12.25 -8.64
CA ASN A 173 11.76 11.30 -9.60
C ASN A 173 10.46 10.64 -9.11
N ARG A 174 9.97 10.99 -7.90
CA ARG A 174 8.71 10.52 -7.32
C ARG A 174 8.61 8.99 -7.29
N VAL A 175 9.70 8.33 -6.94
CA VAL A 175 9.79 6.87 -6.98
C VAL A 175 9.42 6.19 -5.67
N TYR A 176 9.37 6.93 -4.56
CA TYR A 176 9.10 6.35 -3.24
C TYR A 176 7.61 6.45 -2.91
N TYR A 177 6.92 5.30 -2.96
CA TYR A 177 5.49 5.20 -2.69
C TYR A 177 5.18 4.89 -1.23
N VAL A 178 6.01 4.05 -0.60
CA VAL A 178 5.89 3.68 0.81
C VAL A 178 7.26 3.68 1.48
N CYS A 179 7.28 3.86 2.80
CA CYS A 179 8.49 3.67 3.60
C CYS A 179 8.71 2.19 3.94
N LYS A 180 9.92 1.87 4.41
CA LYS A 180 10.27 0.50 4.83
C LYS A 180 9.34 -0.07 5.92
N HIS A 181 8.85 0.76 6.84
CA HIS A 181 7.97 0.31 7.92
C HIS A 181 6.62 -0.18 7.38
N ILE A 182 6.04 0.52 6.40
CA ILE A 182 4.80 0.09 5.74
C ILE A 182 5.06 -1.21 4.97
N ALA A 183 6.16 -1.30 4.21
CA ALA A 183 6.53 -2.51 3.50
C ALA A 183 6.69 -3.73 4.43
N ALA A 184 7.29 -3.54 5.61
CA ALA A 184 7.47 -4.61 6.60
C ALA A 184 6.14 -5.07 7.22
N VAL A 185 5.23 -4.14 7.55
CA VAL A 185 3.88 -4.47 8.03
C VAL A 185 3.10 -5.26 6.99
N PHE A 186 3.25 -4.87 5.74
CA PHE A 186 2.68 -5.54 4.60
C PHE A 186 3.17 -6.98 4.45
N ASP A 187 4.48 -7.22 4.56
CA ASP A 187 5.03 -8.57 4.59
C ASP A 187 4.51 -9.39 5.79
N LEU A 188 4.39 -8.79 6.96
CA LEU A 188 3.81 -9.42 8.15
C LEU A 188 2.34 -9.84 7.92
N ILE A 189 1.52 -8.97 7.36
CA ILE A 189 0.11 -9.23 7.04
C ILE A 189 0.02 -10.44 6.09
N ARG A 190 0.81 -10.43 5.01
CA ARG A 190 0.85 -11.53 4.03
C ARG A 190 1.25 -12.86 4.67
N ALA A 191 2.27 -12.83 5.52
CA ALA A 191 2.84 -14.04 6.13
C ALA A 191 1.95 -14.64 7.23
N ARG A 192 1.37 -13.79 8.10
CA ARG A 192 0.74 -14.25 9.36
C ARG A 192 -0.75 -14.08 9.42
N PHE A 193 -1.34 -13.14 8.69
CA PHE A 193 -2.76 -12.89 8.80
C PHE A 193 -3.53 -13.77 7.82
N ARG A 194 -4.53 -14.46 8.35
CA ARG A 194 -5.51 -15.26 7.61
C ARG A 194 -6.88 -14.78 8.07
N PHE A 195 -7.56 -14.02 7.21
CA PHE A 195 -8.92 -13.58 7.47
C PHE A 195 -9.88 -14.57 6.82
N PRO A 196 -10.90 -15.05 7.54
CA PRO A 196 -11.92 -15.89 6.92
C PRO A 196 -12.73 -15.07 5.92
N ALA A 197 -13.18 -15.72 4.84
CA ALA A 197 -13.95 -15.07 3.77
C ALA A 197 -15.18 -14.30 4.30
N SER A 198 -15.77 -14.76 5.41
CA SER A 198 -16.91 -14.12 6.06
C SER A 198 -16.65 -12.69 6.52
N TYR A 199 -15.40 -12.28 6.76
CA TYR A 199 -15.07 -10.93 7.19
C TYR A 199 -15.21 -9.90 6.06
N PHE A 200 -15.13 -10.36 4.81
CA PHE A 200 -15.19 -9.52 3.62
C PHE A 200 -16.61 -9.33 3.07
N LYS A 201 -17.60 -10.03 3.62
CA LYS A 201 -19.01 -9.87 3.25
C LYS A 201 -19.50 -8.52 3.80
N VAL A 202 -19.94 -7.65 2.90
CA VAL A 202 -20.53 -6.33 3.22
C VAL A 202 -21.96 -6.50 3.69
#